data_AF-A0A9J5W577-F1
#
_entry.id   AF-A0A9J5W577-F1
#
_cell.length_a   1.000
_cell.length_b   1.000
_cell.length_c   1.000
_cell.angle_alpha   90.00
_cell.angle_beta   90.00
_cell.angle_gamma   90.00
#
_symmetry.space_group_name_H-M   'P 1'
#
loop_
_entity.id
_entity.type
_entity.pdbx_description
1 polymer ?
#
loop_
_entity_poly.entity_id
_entity_poly.type
_entity_poly.pdbx_seq_one_letter_code
_entity_poly.pdbx_strand_id
1 'polypeptide(L)'
;MNLEKNTVVINATSSGEGANNLGMALVANREDVAYTLVLAILEYFKGRFTNQFETVRTLLNGVRSRTLGEFKWYKDTYMSRVMELPKNSYEHWKAKCIDGLPLLFAERVRKMLRNECGEIPYKDYTYGRLIGVCTQEGINLCNGLKLSRQLKIDKLRERF
;
A
#
# COMPACT_ATOMS: atom_id res chain seq x y z
N MET A 1 -14.57 -8.25 22.81
CA MET A 1 -15.61 -8.61 21.81
C MET A 1 -14.99 -9.70 20.94
N ASN A 2 -15.33 -10.98 21.04
CA ASN A 2 -16.67 -11.52 20.97
C ASN A 2 -16.64 -13.01 21.38
N LEU A 3 -17.10 -13.35 22.60
CA LEU A 3 -17.18 -14.74 23.07
C LEU A 3 -18.27 -15.52 22.31
N GLU A 4 -19.28 -14.83 21.79
CA GLU A 4 -20.40 -15.39 21.02
C GLU A 4 -20.01 -15.78 19.57
N LYS A 5 -18.96 -15.17 18.99
CA LYS A 5 -18.47 -15.58 17.66
C LYS A 5 -17.76 -16.93 17.69
N ASN A 6 -17.09 -17.24 18.81
CA ASN A 6 -16.40 -18.51 18.97
C ASN A 6 -17.39 -19.68 19.15
N THR A 7 -18.59 -19.43 19.68
CA THR A 7 -19.60 -20.49 19.86
C THR A 7 -20.30 -20.89 18.56
N VAL A 8 -20.38 -19.99 17.57
CA VAL A 8 -21.01 -20.29 16.26
C VAL A 8 -20.13 -21.20 15.39
N VAL A 9 -18.81 -21.09 15.50
CA VAL A 9 -17.85 -21.94 14.75
C VAL A 9 -17.82 -23.38 15.27
N ILE A 10 -18.13 -23.58 16.56
CA ILE A 10 -18.04 -24.90 17.21
C ILE A 10 -19.26 -25.79 16.86
N ASN A 11 -20.40 -25.21 16.44
CA ASN A 11 -21.67 -25.93 16.33
C ASN A 11 -22.29 -25.89 14.92
N ALA A 12 -21.49 -25.94 13.85
CA ALA A 12 -22.02 -26.05 12.49
C ALA A 12 -22.74 -27.39 12.29
N THR A 13 -24.05 -27.34 12.07
CA THR A 13 -24.94 -28.51 11.93
C THR A 13 -25.46 -28.62 10.51
N SER A 14 -25.57 -29.86 10.01
CA SER A 14 -26.10 -30.15 8.67
C SER A 14 -27.57 -29.72 8.55
N SER A 15 -27.91 -28.98 7.50
CA SER A 15 -29.27 -28.44 7.27
C SER A 15 -30.26 -29.45 6.66
N GLY A 16 -29.88 -30.71 6.43
CA GLY A 16 -30.78 -31.72 5.87
C GLY A 16 -30.22 -33.14 5.87
N GLU A 17 -31.13 -34.12 5.88
CA GLU A 17 -30.81 -35.55 5.74
C GLU A 17 -30.44 -35.89 4.29
N GLY A 18 -29.34 -36.61 4.09
CA GLY A 18 -28.80 -36.94 2.76
C GLY A 18 -27.70 -38.01 2.85
N ALA A 19 -26.90 -38.20 1.80
CA ALA A 19 -25.69 -39.01 1.85
C ALA A 19 -24.48 -38.14 1.50
N ASN A 20 -23.38 -38.29 2.23
CA ASN A 20 -22.14 -37.59 1.89
C ASN A 20 -21.51 -38.19 0.62
N ASN A 21 -20.45 -37.54 0.14
CA ASN A 21 -19.62 -37.96 -0.99
C ASN A 21 -18.94 -39.34 -0.83
N LEU A 22 -19.14 -40.04 0.28
CA LEU A 22 -18.68 -41.40 0.55
C LEU A 22 -19.85 -42.40 0.67
N GLY A 23 -21.08 -41.99 0.37
CA GLY A 23 -22.29 -42.84 0.45
C GLY A 23 -22.82 -43.07 1.87
N MET A 24 -22.31 -42.32 2.87
CA MET A 24 -22.74 -42.45 4.27
C MET A 24 -23.88 -41.47 4.58
N ALA A 25 -24.89 -41.92 5.33
CA ALA A 25 -26.03 -41.10 5.71
C ALA A 25 -25.59 -39.85 6.52
N LEU A 26 -25.90 -38.67 5.99
CA LEU A 26 -25.89 -37.39 6.68
C LEU A 26 -27.16 -37.34 7.54
N VAL A 27 -26.96 -37.38 8.85
CA VAL A 27 -28.03 -37.20 9.84
C VAL A 27 -28.14 -35.71 10.16
N ALA A 28 -29.36 -35.16 10.16
CA ALA A 28 -29.61 -33.78 10.55
C ALA A 28 -29.12 -33.54 11.99
N ASN A 29 -28.58 -32.34 12.28
CA ASN A 29 -27.98 -31.99 13.58
C ASN A 29 -26.71 -32.77 13.97
N ARG A 30 -26.05 -33.46 13.04
CA ARG A 30 -24.72 -34.03 13.31
C ARG A 30 -23.65 -32.96 13.07
N GLU A 31 -22.75 -32.79 14.04
CA GLU A 31 -21.58 -31.92 13.91
C GLU A 31 -20.72 -32.39 12.74
N ASP A 32 -20.53 -31.53 11.74
CA ASP A 32 -19.63 -31.82 10.63
C ASP A 32 -18.18 -31.57 11.09
N VAL A 33 -17.58 -32.60 11.67
CA VAL A 33 -16.22 -32.56 12.23
C VAL A 33 -15.20 -32.13 11.16
N ALA A 34 -15.41 -32.48 9.89
CA ALA A 34 -14.51 -32.09 8.80
C ALA A 34 -14.65 -30.59 8.49
N TYR A 35 -15.88 -30.08 8.41
CA TYR A 35 -16.15 -28.66 8.22
C TYR A 35 -15.67 -27.82 9.41
N THR A 36 -15.94 -28.26 10.63
CA THR A 36 -15.45 -27.64 11.87
C THR A 36 -13.92 -27.65 11.93
N LEU A 37 -13.27 -28.73 11.52
CA LEU A 37 -11.80 -28.80 11.45
C LEU A 37 -11.25 -27.85 10.38
N VAL A 38 -11.85 -27.79 9.20
CA VAL A 38 -11.44 -26.86 8.13
C VAL A 38 -11.62 -25.41 8.58
N LEU A 39 -12.74 -25.07 9.24
CA LEU A 39 -12.96 -23.74 9.81
C LEU A 39 -11.97 -23.43 10.94
N ALA A 40 -11.68 -24.37 11.82
CA ALA A 40 -10.69 -24.20 12.90
C ALA A 40 -9.28 -24.00 12.35
N ILE A 41 -8.90 -24.73 11.29
CA ILE A 41 -7.63 -24.54 10.57
C ILE A 41 -7.61 -23.15 9.93
N LEU A 42 -8.67 -22.76 9.21
CA LEU A 42 -8.77 -21.44 8.58
C LEU A 42 -8.71 -20.31 9.62
N GLU A 43 -9.39 -20.43 10.75
CA GLU A 43 -9.34 -19.45 11.84
C GLU A 43 -7.98 -19.44 12.56
N TYR A 44 -7.36 -20.60 12.78
CA TYR A 44 -6.01 -20.71 13.35
C TYR A 44 -4.98 -20.00 12.47
N PHE A 45 -5.08 -20.17 11.15
CA PHE A 45 -4.20 -19.49 10.20
C PHE A 45 -4.58 -18.01 10.01
N LYS A 46 -5.88 -17.64 10.02
CA LYS A 46 -6.31 -16.23 10.04
C LYS A 46 -5.79 -15.49 11.27
N GLY A 47 -5.79 -16.12 12.44
CA GLY A 47 -5.29 -15.56 13.69
C GLY A 47 -3.77 -15.32 13.72
N ARG A 48 -3.01 -15.97 12.83
CA ARG A 48 -1.58 -15.70 12.61
C ARG A 48 -1.30 -14.61 11.57
N PHE A 49 -2.30 -14.18 10.80
CA PHE A 49 -2.21 -12.92 10.08
C PHE A 49 -2.57 -11.82 11.07
N THR A 50 -1.55 -11.29 11.75
CA THR A 50 -1.59 -9.93 12.28
C THR A 50 -2.35 -9.05 11.29
N ASN A 51 -3.37 -8.35 11.78
CA ASN A 51 -4.28 -7.47 11.04
C ASN A 51 -3.62 -7.07 9.71
N GLN A 52 -4.07 -7.64 8.58
CA GLN A 52 -3.37 -7.48 7.29
C GLN A 52 -2.99 -6.02 7.00
N PHE A 53 -3.81 -5.08 7.48
CA PHE A 53 -3.58 -3.65 7.40
C PHE A 53 -2.42 -3.14 8.28
N GLU A 54 -2.14 -3.72 9.45
CA GLU A 54 -0.93 -3.47 10.24
C GLU A 54 0.34 -3.94 9.53
N THR A 55 0.31 -5.10 8.90
CA THR A 55 1.43 -5.57 8.07
C THR A 55 1.67 -4.61 6.90
N VAL A 56 0.61 -4.22 6.19
CA VAL A 56 0.69 -3.22 5.12
C VAL A 56 1.19 -1.86 5.64
N ARG A 57 0.72 -1.40 6.80
CA ARG A 57 1.18 -0.15 7.45
C ARG A 57 2.68 -0.18 7.75
N THR A 58 3.15 -1.31 8.27
CA THR A 58 4.55 -1.54 8.62
C THR A 58 5.42 -1.53 7.37
N LEU A 59 4.97 -2.18 6.30
CA LEU A 59 5.67 -2.19 5.01
C LEU A 59 5.68 -0.80 4.36
N LEU A 60 4.58 -0.06 4.43
CA LEU A 60 4.53 1.34 3.99
C LEU A 60 5.42 2.27 4.83
N ASN A 61 5.67 1.98 6.11
CA ASN A 61 6.65 2.73 6.92
C ASN A 61 8.09 2.51 6.41
N GLY A 62 8.40 1.30 5.93
CA GLY A 62 9.75 0.95 5.47
C GLY A 62 10.05 1.34 4.02
N VAL A 63 9.02 1.50 3.18
CA VAL A 63 9.23 1.77 1.76
C VAL A 63 9.75 3.20 1.54
N ARG A 64 10.92 3.30 0.91
CA ARG A 64 11.55 4.58 0.57
C ARG A 64 12.40 4.44 -0.68
N SER A 65 12.41 5.47 -1.49
CA SER A 65 13.29 5.61 -2.65
C SER A 65 14.57 6.30 -2.21
N ARG A 66 15.72 5.63 -2.37
CA ARG A 66 17.03 6.24 -2.05
C ARG A 66 17.52 7.13 -3.17
N THR A 67 17.20 6.75 -4.41
CA THR A 67 17.59 7.45 -5.61
C THR A 67 16.42 7.61 -6.55
N LEU A 68 16.46 8.62 -7.43
CA LEU A 68 15.43 8.83 -8.45
C LEU A 68 15.33 7.68 -9.46
N GLY A 69 16.39 6.88 -9.63
CA GLY A 69 16.34 5.69 -10.48
C GLY A 69 15.37 4.63 -9.96
N GLU A 70 15.19 4.55 -8.63
CA GLU A 70 14.26 3.64 -7.96
C GLU A 70 12.82 4.18 -7.93
N PHE A 71 12.57 5.39 -8.42
CA PHE A 71 11.28 6.05 -8.29
C PHE A 71 10.13 5.25 -8.89
N LYS A 72 10.35 4.59 -10.05
CA LYS A 72 9.32 3.73 -10.68
C LYS A 72 8.92 2.59 -9.76
N TRP A 73 9.90 1.85 -9.23
CA TRP A 73 9.67 0.75 -8.30
C TRP A 73 9.01 1.23 -7.01
N TYR A 74 9.48 2.35 -6.45
CA TYR A 74 8.90 2.96 -5.25
C TYR A 74 7.43 3.31 -5.46
N LYS A 75 7.11 4.01 -6.56
CA LYS A 75 5.74 4.39 -6.92
C LYS A 75 4.85 3.16 -7.03
N ASP A 76 5.27 2.15 -7.79
CA ASP A 76 4.47 0.94 -8.02
C ASP A 76 4.24 0.17 -6.71
N THR A 77 5.29 0.01 -5.90
CA THR A 77 5.22 -0.68 -4.61
C THR A 77 4.35 0.08 -3.61
N TYR A 78 4.56 1.39 -3.47
CA TYR A 78 3.78 2.23 -2.57
C TYR A 78 2.30 2.20 -2.95
N MET A 79 1.99 2.34 -4.25
CA MET A 79 0.61 2.37 -4.75
C MET A 79 -0.10 1.04 -4.58
N SER A 80 0.56 -0.08 -4.88
CA SER A 80 -0.01 -1.41 -4.66
C SER A 80 -0.43 -1.59 -3.20
N ARG A 81 0.40 -1.15 -2.25
CA ARG A 81 0.15 -1.34 -0.82
C ARG A 81 -0.83 -0.34 -0.24
N VAL A 82 -0.74 0.94 -0.58
CA VAL A 82 -1.62 1.95 -0.02
C VAL A 82 -3.07 1.72 -0.45
N MET A 83 -3.30 1.22 -1.67
CA MET A 83 -4.63 0.94 -2.19
C MET A 83 -5.34 -0.21 -1.46
N GLU A 84 -4.60 -1.11 -0.80
CA GLU A 84 -5.17 -2.19 0.01
C GLU A 84 -5.77 -1.69 1.34
N LEU A 85 -5.45 -0.46 1.80
CA LEU A 85 -5.96 0.05 3.06
C LEU A 85 -7.39 0.61 2.95
N PRO A 86 -8.30 0.28 3.90
CA PRO A 86 -9.67 0.81 3.94
C PRO A 86 -9.76 2.31 4.29
N LYS A 87 -8.63 2.95 4.62
CA LYS A 87 -8.52 4.38 4.95
C LYS A 87 -7.33 5.03 4.22
N ASN A 88 -7.13 4.64 2.96
CA ASN A 88 -6.03 5.12 2.13
C ASN A 88 -6.14 6.61 1.78
N SER A 89 -7.33 7.20 1.82
CA SER A 89 -7.56 8.60 1.47
C SER A 89 -7.06 9.60 2.52
N TYR A 90 -6.63 9.12 3.69
CA TYR A 90 -6.17 9.95 4.78
C TYR A 90 -4.91 10.73 4.40
N GLU A 91 -4.84 11.99 4.83
CA GLU A 91 -3.73 12.90 4.53
C GLU A 91 -2.38 12.35 4.95
N HIS A 92 -2.31 11.61 6.07
CA HIS A 92 -1.06 11.04 6.54
C HIS A 92 -0.40 10.11 5.50
N TRP A 93 -1.19 9.35 4.72
CA TRP A 93 -0.64 8.52 3.66
C TRP A 93 -0.16 9.37 2.48
N LYS A 94 -0.91 10.41 2.11
CA LYS A 94 -0.50 11.34 1.05
C LYS A 94 0.81 12.07 1.41
N ALA A 95 0.94 12.55 2.64
CA ALA A 95 2.18 13.15 3.14
C ALA A 95 3.34 12.14 3.12
N LYS A 96 3.09 10.94 3.61
CA LYS A 96 4.08 9.87 3.66
C LYS A 96 4.55 9.39 2.28
N CYS A 97 3.72 9.51 1.26
CA CYS A 97 4.11 9.29 -0.14
C CYS A 97 5.21 10.27 -0.58
N ILE A 98 5.20 11.50 -0.07
CA ILE A 98 6.24 12.50 -0.36
C ILE A 98 7.46 12.28 0.54
N ASP A 99 7.26 11.89 1.81
CA ASP A 99 8.34 11.61 2.76
C ASP A 99 9.20 10.40 2.35
N GLY A 100 8.63 9.46 1.60
CA GLY A 100 9.36 8.30 1.08
C GLY A 100 10.28 8.60 -0.11
N LEU A 101 10.30 9.84 -0.61
CA LEU A 101 11.17 10.27 -1.71
C LEU A 101 12.57 10.68 -1.22
N PRO A 102 13.59 10.74 -2.10
CA PRO A 102 14.90 11.28 -1.75
C PRO A 102 14.78 12.72 -1.21
N LEU A 103 15.46 13.05 -0.10
CA LEU A 103 15.24 14.27 0.68
C LEU A 103 15.14 15.57 -0.16
N LEU A 104 16.18 15.87 -0.96
CA LEU A 104 16.23 17.08 -1.79
C LEU A 104 15.13 17.12 -2.85
N PHE A 105 14.74 15.94 -3.34
CA PHE A 105 13.66 15.82 -4.30
C PHE A 105 12.30 16.01 -3.64
N ALA A 106 12.10 15.42 -2.46
CA ALA A 106 10.90 15.61 -1.64
C ALA A 106 10.67 17.10 -1.33
N GLU A 107 11.71 17.85 -0.99
CA GLU A 107 11.62 19.30 -0.77
C GLU A 107 11.17 20.07 -2.01
N ARG A 108 11.70 19.73 -3.20
CA ARG A 108 11.25 20.30 -4.47
C ARG A 108 9.78 20.01 -4.74
N VAL A 109 9.37 18.76 -4.55
CA VAL A 109 7.97 18.35 -4.73
C VAL A 109 7.07 19.08 -3.73
N ARG A 110 7.46 19.16 -2.45
CA ARG A 110 6.72 19.94 -1.44
C ARG A 110 6.58 21.39 -1.84
N LYS A 111 7.64 22.03 -2.37
CA LYS A 111 7.59 23.42 -2.85
C LYS A 111 6.54 23.62 -3.95
N MET A 112 6.38 22.64 -4.85
CA MET A 112 5.36 22.69 -5.92
C MET A 112 3.93 22.41 -5.42
N LEU A 113 3.79 21.72 -4.29
CA LEU A 113 2.50 21.38 -3.69
C LEU A 113 2.01 22.42 -2.66
N ARG A 114 2.86 23.36 -2.23
CA ARG A 114 2.49 24.41 -1.29
C ARG A 114 1.52 25.39 -1.94
N ASN A 115 0.53 25.81 -1.16
CA ASN A 115 -0.39 26.90 -1.51
C ASN A 115 0.20 28.28 -1.17
N GLU A 116 -0.58 29.34 -1.39
CA GLU A 116 -0.22 30.73 -1.10
C GLU A 116 0.10 30.98 0.39
N CYS A 117 -0.48 30.18 1.29
CA CYS A 117 -0.21 30.21 2.73
C CYS A 117 1.02 29.38 3.14
N GLY A 118 1.69 28.70 2.20
CA GLY A 118 2.85 27.87 2.46
C GLY A 118 2.53 26.47 3.01
N GLU A 119 1.26 26.09 3.11
CA GLU A 119 0.84 24.74 3.55
C GLU A 119 0.52 23.84 2.36
N ILE A 120 0.56 22.52 2.56
CA ILE A 120 0.19 21.54 1.53
C ILE A 120 -1.21 21.03 1.84
N PRO A 121 -2.25 21.41 1.07
CA PRO A 121 -3.62 20.97 1.32
C PRO A 121 -3.83 19.53 0.84
N TYR A 122 -3.28 18.55 1.57
CA TYR A 122 -3.32 17.13 1.18
C TYR A 122 -4.74 16.58 0.97
N LYS A 123 -5.76 17.18 1.58
CA LYS A 123 -7.18 16.83 1.35
C LYS A 123 -7.56 16.91 -0.13
N ASP A 124 -7.09 17.96 -0.81
CA ASP A 124 -7.49 18.30 -2.18
C ASP A 124 -6.66 17.58 -3.25
N TYR A 125 -5.61 16.86 -2.84
CA TYR A 125 -4.76 16.10 -3.75
C TYR A 125 -5.21 14.65 -3.87
N THR A 126 -5.35 14.15 -5.10
CA THR A 126 -5.41 12.71 -5.36
C THR A 126 -4.00 12.13 -5.47
N TYR A 127 -3.83 10.82 -5.25
CA TYR A 127 -2.55 10.16 -5.49
C TYR A 127 -2.04 10.37 -6.92
N GLY A 128 -2.94 10.36 -7.91
CA GLY A 128 -2.60 10.67 -9.30
C GLY A 128 -1.99 12.07 -9.45
N ARG A 129 -2.56 13.08 -8.79
CA ARG A 129 -2.02 14.44 -8.82
C ARG A 129 -0.65 14.55 -8.12
N LEU A 130 -0.48 13.90 -6.97
CA LEU A 130 0.81 13.84 -6.26
C LEU A 130 1.89 13.20 -7.14
N ILE A 131 1.59 12.03 -7.73
CA ILE A 131 2.50 11.32 -8.63
C ILE A 131 2.78 12.13 -9.90
N GLY A 132 1.78 12.85 -10.41
CA GLY A 132 1.95 13.76 -11.56
C GLY A 132 2.97 14.85 -11.26
N VAL A 133 2.86 15.51 -10.11
CA VAL A 133 3.83 16.52 -9.65
C VAL A 133 5.22 15.90 -9.47
N CYS A 134 5.32 14.72 -8.85
CA CYS A 134 6.59 14.01 -8.72
C CYS A 134 7.22 13.72 -10.10
N THR A 135 6.44 13.19 -11.04
CA THR A 135 6.93 12.86 -12.39
C THR A 135 7.42 14.11 -13.11
N GLN A 136 6.63 15.19 -13.05
CA GLN A 136 6.98 16.45 -13.71
C GLN A 136 8.26 17.05 -13.12
N GLU A 137 8.41 17.06 -11.79
CA GLU A 137 9.64 17.53 -11.17
C GLU A 137 10.84 16.63 -11.43
N GLY A 138 10.63 15.32 -11.57
CA GLY A 138 11.67 14.39 -12.00
C GLY A 138 12.22 14.76 -13.38
N ILE A 139 11.31 15.05 -14.33
CA ILE A 139 11.67 15.48 -15.69
C ILE A 139 12.39 16.83 -15.66
N ASN A 140 11.85 17.82 -14.93
CA ASN A 140 12.43 19.16 -14.79
C ASN A 140 13.87 19.08 -14.23
N LEU A 141 14.08 18.25 -13.21
CA LEU A 141 15.40 18.05 -12.62
C LEU A 141 16.37 17.39 -13.61
N CYS A 142 15.93 16.36 -14.33
CA CYS A 142 16.75 15.69 -15.35
C CYS A 142 17.19 16.67 -16.44
N ASN A 143 16.25 17.48 -16.94
CA ASN A 143 16.51 18.50 -17.95
C ASN A 143 17.51 19.56 -17.43
N GLY A 144 17.34 20.03 -16.20
CA GLY A 144 18.25 20.99 -15.58
C GLY A 144 19.68 20.44 -15.41
N LEU A 145 19.80 19.17 -14.98
CA LEU A 145 21.11 18.50 -14.87
C LEU A 145 21.78 18.34 -16.25
N LYS A 146 21.01 17.98 -17.28
CA LYS A 146 21.50 17.86 -18.66
C LYS A 146 22.00 19.21 -19.19
N LEU A 147 21.23 20.28 -19.01
CA LEU A 147 21.62 21.64 -19.41
C LEU A 147 22.88 22.11 -18.67
N SER A 148 22.97 21.88 -17.36
CA SER A 148 24.15 22.24 -16.56
C SER A 148 25.42 21.54 -17.05
N ARG A 149 25.32 20.27 -17.45
CA ARG A 149 26.45 19.54 -18.04
C ARG A 149 26.85 20.14 -19.38
N GLN A 150 25.90 20.45 -20.25
CA GLN A 150 26.17 21.04 -21.56
C GLN A 150 26.91 22.37 -21.42
N LEU A 151 26.43 23.27 -20.56
CA LEU A 151 27.06 24.56 -20.30
C LEU A 151 28.49 24.43 -19.76
N LYS A 152 28.79 23.40 -18.96
CA LYS A 152 30.15 23.14 -18.48
C LYS A 152 31.07 22.70 -19.62
N ILE A 153 30.57 21.88 -20.55
CA ILE A 153 31.33 21.42 -21.71
C ILE A 153 31.60 22.58 -22.67
N ASP A 154 30.60 23.41 -22.96
CA ASP A 154 30.75 24.56 -23.86
C ASP A 154 31.76 25.58 -23.30
N LYS A 155 31.72 25.86 -21.99
CA LYS A 155 32.73 26.71 -21.32
C LYS A 155 34.15 26.17 -21.37
N LEU A 156 34.33 24.85 -21.49
CA LEU A 156 35.66 24.25 -21.67
C LEU A 156 36.09 24.39 -23.13
N ARG A 157 35.17 24.20 -24.08
CA ARG A 157 35.44 24.34 -25.51
C ARG A 157 35.83 25.76 -25.92
N GLU A 158 35.29 26.79 -25.25
CA GLU A 158 35.66 28.21 -25.50
C GLU A 158 37.04 28.62 -24.92
N ARG A 159 37.68 27.76 -24.12
CA ARG A 159 39.03 28.02 -23.56
C ARG A 159 40.16 27.38 -24.36
N PHE A 160 39.84 26.61 -25.38
CA PHE A 160 40.77 26.02 -26.34
C PHE A 160 40.54 26.66 -27.71
#